data_AF-A0A7C4ZQX3-F1
#
_entry.id   AF-A0A7C4ZQX3-F1
#
_cell.length_a   1.000
_cell.length_b   1.000
_cell.length_c   1.000
_cell.angle_alpha   90.00
_cell.angle_beta   90.00
_cell.angle_gamma   90.00
#
_symmetry.space_group_name_H-M   'P 1'
#
loop_
_entity.id
_entity.type
_entity.pdbx_description
1 polymer ?
#
loop_
_entity_poly.entity_id
_entity_poly.type
_entity_poly.pdbx_seq_one_letter_code
_entity_poly.pdbx_strand_id
1 'polypeptide(L)'
;KVYCIDNGIVNTMGFKISENLGSLMENLVAIELLRRKSYWFKEWEVYYWKNSQQNEVDFVVKEGLKVKQLIQVTYAFGKDEIEKREVKALLKAGEELKCKNLLVITWDYEDEVKLNGRKIKCTPLWKWLLSVSTSYDGIKRREG
;
A
#
# COMPACT_ATOMS: atom_id res chain seq x y z
N LYS A 1 -14.18 -7.25 5.76
CA LYS A 1 -13.59 -8.16 4.74
C LYS A 1 -13.43 -9.53 5.38
N VAL A 2 -13.81 -10.60 4.67
CA VAL A 2 -13.62 -12.00 5.09
C VAL A 2 -12.28 -12.45 4.53
N TYR A 3 -11.48 -13.18 5.31
CA TYR A 3 -10.14 -13.63 4.93
C TYR A 3 -10.14 -15.14 4.74
N CYS A 4 -9.80 -15.59 3.54
CA CYS A 4 -9.67 -17.01 3.24
C CYS A 4 -8.22 -17.45 3.42
N ILE A 5 -8.07 -18.55 4.15
CA ILE A 5 -6.83 -19.25 4.45
C ILE A 5 -6.91 -20.57 3.68
N ASP A 6 -6.66 -20.59 2.36
CA ASP A 6 -6.38 -21.88 1.69
C ASP A 6 -5.75 -21.74 0.30
N ASN A 7 -4.70 -22.55 0.06
CA ASN A 7 -3.82 -22.57 -1.11
C ASN A 7 -4.25 -23.59 -2.19
N GLY A 8 -5.54 -23.68 -2.50
CA GLY A 8 -6.06 -24.61 -3.52
C GLY A 8 -6.01 -24.03 -4.94
N ILE A 9 -4.88 -24.15 -5.64
CA ILE A 9 -4.72 -23.71 -7.04
C ILE A 9 -5.37 -24.72 -7.99
N VAL A 10 -6.32 -24.29 -8.83
CA VAL A 10 -6.80 -25.06 -9.99
C VAL A 10 -6.78 -24.21 -11.27
N ASN A 11 -6.23 -24.84 -12.30
CA ASN A 11 -5.72 -24.29 -13.54
C ASN A 11 -6.82 -24.08 -14.61
N THR A 12 -7.54 -22.95 -14.55
CA THR A 12 -8.24 -22.32 -15.70
C THR A 12 -8.57 -20.83 -15.41
N MET A 13 -7.86 -20.21 -14.44
CA MET A 13 -8.39 -19.12 -13.60
C MET A 13 -7.46 -17.89 -13.46
N GLY A 14 -6.74 -17.46 -14.51
CA GLY A 14 -5.74 -16.36 -14.40
C GLY A 14 -6.23 -15.08 -13.71
N PHE A 15 -7.40 -14.55 -14.11
CA PHE A 15 -8.00 -13.35 -13.50
C PHE A 15 -8.50 -13.56 -12.06
N LYS A 16 -9.12 -14.72 -11.77
CA LYS A 16 -9.56 -15.05 -10.41
C LYS A 16 -8.36 -15.27 -9.48
N ILE A 17 -7.27 -15.84 -10.00
CA ILE A 17 -6.02 -16.01 -9.27
C ILE A 17 -5.37 -14.66 -9.00
N SER A 18 -5.31 -13.76 -9.98
CA SER A 18 -4.74 -12.41 -9.77
C SER A 18 -5.57 -11.58 -8.80
N GLU A 19 -6.92 -11.62 -8.87
CA GLU A 19 -7.79 -10.97 -7.88
C GLU A 19 -7.60 -11.55 -6.47
N ASN A 20 -7.46 -12.88 -6.37
CA ASN A 20 -7.18 -13.55 -5.10
C ASN A 20 -5.79 -13.17 -4.55
N LEU A 21 -4.76 -13.11 -5.40
CA LEU A 21 -3.41 -12.70 -5.01
C LEU A 21 -3.36 -11.24 -4.59
N GLY A 22 -4.03 -10.34 -5.32
CA GLY A 22 -4.20 -8.94 -4.92
C GLY A 22 -4.84 -8.81 -3.53
N SER A 23 -5.92 -9.56 -3.29
CA SER A 23 -6.59 -9.59 -1.98
C SER A 23 -5.69 -10.13 -0.86
N LEU A 24 -4.86 -11.13 -1.15
CA LEU A 24 -3.89 -11.67 -0.20
C LEU A 24 -2.75 -10.67 0.08
N MET A 25 -2.28 -9.94 -0.94
CA MET A 25 -1.29 -8.89 -0.77
C MET A 25 -1.84 -7.73 0.06
N GLU A 26 -3.06 -7.26 -0.23
CA GLU A 26 -3.75 -6.25 0.58
C GLU A 26 -3.82 -6.68 2.05
N ASN A 27 -4.27 -7.91 2.31
CA ASN A 27 -4.36 -8.45 3.66
C ASN A 27 -2.98 -8.48 4.36
N LEU A 28 -1.94 -8.93 3.66
CA LEU A 28 -0.59 -8.96 4.21
C LEU A 28 -0.08 -7.55 4.56
N VAL A 29 -0.34 -6.57 3.69
CA VAL A 29 -0.01 -5.16 3.95
C VAL A 29 -0.78 -4.63 5.15
N ALA A 30 -2.07 -4.97 5.28
CA ALA A 30 -2.88 -4.58 6.44
C ALA A 30 -2.32 -5.13 7.76
N ILE A 31 -2.02 -6.43 7.81
CA ILE A 31 -1.44 -7.10 8.98
C ILE A 31 -0.11 -6.44 9.34
N GLU A 32 0.75 -6.17 8.35
CA GLU A 32 2.03 -5.54 8.57
C GLU A 32 1.88 -4.09 9.08
N LEU A 33 0.94 -3.30 8.56
CA LEU A 33 0.65 -1.96 9.06
C LEU A 33 0.19 -1.99 10.53
N LEU A 34 -0.67 -2.94 10.89
CA LEU A 34 -1.13 -3.13 12.27
C LEU A 34 0.02 -3.57 13.19
N ARG A 35 0.90 -4.46 12.72
CA ARG A 35 2.12 -4.86 13.42
C ARG A 35 3.01 -3.64 13.66
N ARG A 36 3.25 -2.82 12.63
CA ARG A 36 4.07 -1.60 12.74
C ARG A 36 3.49 -0.60 13.72
N LYS A 37 2.16 -0.39 13.68
CA LYS A 37 1.44 0.41 14.66
C LYS A 37 1.69 -0.10 16.09
N SER A 38 1.54 -1.40 16.31
CA SER A 38 1.66 -2.01 17.64
C SER A 38 3.07 -1.88 18.25
N TYR A 39 4.11 -2.13 17.44
CA TYR A 39 5.49 -2.20 17.95
C TYR A 39 6.24 -0.87 17.89
N TRP A 40 6.06 -0.07 16.85
CA TRP A 40 6.93 1.09 16.57
C TRP A 40 6.20 2.42 16.47
N PHE A 41 4.94 2.41 16.04
CA PHE A 41 4.22 3.63 15.70
C PHE A 41 2.81 3.65 16.33
N LYS A 42 2.75 3.72 17.66
CA LYS A 42 1.50 3.60 18.44
C LYS A 42 0.43 4.63 18.05
N GLU A 43 0.87 5.82 17.65
CA GLU A 43 0.01 6.93 17.20
C GLU A 43 -0.55 6.76 15.78
N TRP A 44 -0.19 5.68 15.07
CA TRP A 44 -0.72 5.46 13.73
C TRP A 44 -2.18 5.04 13.76
N GLU A 45 -2.95 5.55 12.81
CA GLU A 45 -4.29 5.07 12.50
C GLU A 45 -4.34 4.65 11.04
N VAL A 46 -5.03 3.53 10.76
CA VAL A 46 -5.10 2.93 9.43
C VAL A 46 -6.56 2.87 9.00
N TYR A 47 -6.86 3.49 7.86
CA TYR A 47 -8.20 3.53 7.27
C TYR A 47 -8.13 3.13 5.80
N TYR A 48 -9.27 2.91 5.17
CA TYR A 48 -9.39 2.93 3.70
C TYR A 48 -10.02 4.25 3.27
N TRP A 49 -9.85 4.64 2.01
CA TRP A 49 -10.54 5.81 1.44
C TRP A 49 -11.35 5.40 0.24
N LYS A 50 -12.57 5.95 0.14
CA LYS A 50 -13.46 5.75 -1.00
C LYS A 50 -14.25 7.03 -1.27
N ASN A 51 -14.53 7.33 -2.53
CA ASN A 51 -15.36 8.49 -2.91
C ASN A 51 -16.62 8.10 -3.70
N SER A 52 -17.44 9.11 -4.02
CA SER A 52 -18.68 8.96 -4.79
C SER A 52 -18.49 8.45 -6.22
N GLN A 53 -17.28 8.58 -6.78
CA GLN A 53 -16.92 8.08 -8.11
C GLN A 53 -16.38 6.64 -8.07
N GLN A 54 -16.56 5.93 -6.95
CA GLN A 54 -16.06 4.56 -6.73
C GLN A 54 -14.53 4.42 -6.84
N ASN A 55 -13.78 5.52 -6.71
CA ASN A 55 -12.34 5.41 -6.52
C ASN A 55 -12.07 4.93 -5.10
N GLU A 56 -11.10 4.04 -4.95
CA GLU A 56 -10.67 3.47 -3.67
C GLU A 56 -9.15 3.59 -3.53
N VAL A 57 -8.69 3.78 -2.30
CA VAL A 57 -7.30 3.63 -1.90
C VAL A 57 -7.27 2.70 -0.69
N ASP A 58 -6.49 1.62 -0.79
CA ASP A 58 -6.55 0.51 0.18
C ASP A 58 -6.20 0.97 1.59
N PHE A 59 -5.16 1.80 1.74
CA PHE A 59 -4.74 2.30 3.05
C PHE A 59 -4.42 3.79 3.08
N VAL A 60 -4.96 4.44 4.11
CA VAL A 60 -4.63 5.77 4.58
C VAL A 60 -3.98 5.62 5.95
N VAL A 61 -2.71 5.97 6.04
CA VAL A 61 -1.99 6.00 7.32
C VAL A 61 -2.01 7.42 7.86
N LYS A 62 -2.59 7.61 9.04
CA LYS A 62 -2.60 8.88 9.77
C LYS A 62 -1.70 8.82 11.00
N GLU A 63 -1.21 9.97 11.42
CA GLU A 63 -0.46 10.20 12.66
C GLU A 63 -1.04 11.47 13.29
N GLY A 64 -1.89 11.31 14.30
CA GLY A 64 -2.78 12.36 14.78
C GLY A 64 -3.66 12.94 13.65
N LEU A 65 -3.69 14.27 13.54
CA LEU A 65 -4.51 14.95 12.51
C LEU A 65 -3.93 14.88 11.09
N LYS A 66 -2.71 14.37 10.91
CA LYS A 66 -1.99 14.41 9.63
C LYS A 66 -2.09 13.07 8.89
N VAL A 67 -2.47 13.13 7.60
CA VAL A 67 -2.33 11.98 6.70
C VAL A 67 -0.86 11.82 6.30
N LYS A 68 -0.23 10.78 6.84
CA LYS A 68 1.20 10.48 6.70
C LYS A 68 1.54 9.83 5.36
N GLN A 69 0.68 8.91 4.91
CA GLN A 69 0.91 8.16 3.68
C GLN A 69 -0.40 7.62 3.11
N LEU A 70 -0.48 7.56 1.78
CA LEU A 70 -1.50 6.84 1.04
C LEU A 70 -0.84 5.65 0.34
N ILE A 71 -1.45 4.47 0.47
CA ILE A 71 -0.90 3.22 -0.03
C ILE A 71 -1.97 2.52 -0.86
N GLN A 72 -1.61 2.23 -2.11
CA GLN A 72 -2.32 1.30 -2.99
C GLN A 72 -1.51 0.00 -3.09
N VAL A 73 -2.17 -1.14 -3.16
CA VAL A 73 -1.57 -2.45 -3.36
C VAL A 73 -2.05 -3.02 -4.69
N THR A 74 -1.14 -3.59 -5.46
CA THR A 74 -1.48 -4.16 -6.77
C THR A 74 -0.57 -5.34 -7.11
N TYR A 75 -1.14 -6.39 -7.70
CA TYR A 75 -0.37 -7.55 -8.16
C TYR A 75 0.22 -7.27 -9.56
N ALA A 76 1.19 -6.36 -9.59
CA ALA A 76 1.88 -5.94 -10.82
C ALA A 76 3.37 -6.32 -10.79
N PHE A 77 3.85 -6.88 -11.89
CA PHE A 77 5.27 -7.14 -12.17
C PHE A 77 5.94 -5.99 -12.92
N GLY A 78 5.15 -5.19 -13.65
CA GLY A 78 5.63 -4.08 -14.47
C GLY A 78 4.75 -2.83 -14.36
N LYS A 79 5.24 -1.73 -14.94
CA LYS A 79 4.55 -0.43 -14.93
C LYS A 79 3.22 -0.45 -15.67
N ASP A 80 3.18 -1.16 -16.78
CA ASP A 80 2.07 -1.31 -17.70
C ASP A 80 0.92 -2.17 -17.14
N GLU A 81 1.23 -2.99 -16.14
CA GLU A 81 0.24 -3.76 -15.38
C GLU A 81 -0.45 -2.95 -14.27
N ILE A 82 0.11 -1.80 -13.88
CA ILE A 82 -0.53 -0.91 -12.91
C ILE A 82 -1.71 -0.21 -13.58
N GLU A 83 -2.90 -0.41 -13.03
CA GLU A 83 -4.09 0.13 -13.66
C GLU A 83 -4.15 1.64 -13.54
N LYS A 84 -4.51 2.33 -14.64
CA LYS A 84 -4.67 3.79 -14.64
C LYS A 84 -5.68 4.27 -13.59
N ARG A 85 -6.67 3.45 -13.24
CA ARG A 85 -7.66 3.76 -12.19
C ARG A 85 -7.04 3.81 -10.80
N GLU A 86 -6.09 2.94 -10.49
CA GLU A 86 -5.37 2.88 -9.20
C GLU A 86 -4.57 4.16 -9.01
N VAL A 87 -3.77 4.53 -10.03
CA VAL A 87 -2.97 5.77 -10.03
C VAL A 87 -3.87 7.00 -9.89
N LYS A 88 -4.99 7.04 -10.61
CA LYS A 88 -5.95 8.14 -10.56
C LYS A 88 -6.62 8.25 -9.18
N ALA A 89 -7.01 7.14 -8.58
CA ALA A 89 -7.60 7.11 -7.25
C ALA A 89 -6.61 7.63 -6.18
N LEU A 90 -5.36 7.15 -6.24
CA LEU A 90 -4.30 7.55 -5.32
C LEU A 90 -3.97 9.05 -5.41
N LEU A 91 -3.89 9.60 -6.63
CA LEU A 91 -3.67 11.03 -6.85
C LEU A 91 -4.82 11.87 -6.30
N LYS A 92 -6.08 11.46 -6.57
CA LYS A 92 -7.26 12.17 -6.11
C LYS A 92 -7.39 12.17 -4.58
N ALA A 93 -7.15 11.02 -3.95
CA ALA A 93 -7.07 10.92 -2.49
C ALA A 93 -5.95 11.83 -1.95
N GLY A 94 -4.79 11.85 -2.61
CA GLY A 94 -3.68 12.74 -2.23
C GLY A 94 -4.02 14.23 -2.35
N GLU A 95 -4.89 14.62 -3.28
CA GLU A 95 -5.39 15.99 -3.42
C GLU A 95 -6.35 16.34 -2.28
N GLU A 96 -7.37 15.51 -2.08
CA GLU A 96 -8.42 15.71 -1.08
C GLU A 96 -7.86 15.68 0.35
N LEU A 97 -6.98 14.74 0.64
CA LEU A 97 -6.37 14.52 1.95
C LEU A 97 -5.08 15.34 2.15
N LYS A 98 -4.68 16.16 1.16
CA LYS A 98 -3.46 16.97 1.18
C LYS A 98 -2.19 16.16 1.48
N CYS A 99 -2.15 14.91 1.03
CA CYS A 99 -1.02 14.01 1.22
C CYS A 99 -0.16 13.92 -0.05
N LYS A 100 1.16 14.11 0.10
CA LYS A 100 2.15 14.00 -0.99
C LYS A 100 2.93 12.68 -0.98
N ASN A 101 2.82 11.91 0.11
CA ASN A 101 3.50 10.63 0.25
C ASN A 101 2.60 9.53 -0.30
N LEU A 102 2.79 9.23 -1.59
CA LEU A 102 1.98 8.29 -2.36
C LEU A 102 2.82 7.04 -2.65
N LEU A 103 2.32 5.88 -2.25
CA LEU A 103 2.99 4.60 -2.41
C LEU A 103 2.08 3.61 -3.14
N VAL A 104 2.64 2.91 -4.11
CA VAL A 104 2.08 1.70 -4.71
C VAL A 104 2.97 0.53 -4.30
N ILE A 105 2.41 -0.41 -3.55
CA ILE A 105 3.06 -1.68 -3.25
C ILE A 105 2.72 -2.65 -4.38
N THR A 106 3.75 -3.13 -5.06
CA THR A 106 3.66 -3.99 -6.24
C THR A 106 4.10 -5.40 -5.89
N TRP A 107 3.92 -6.36 -6.79
CA TRP A 107 4.51 -7.68 -6.59
C TRP A 107 6.04 -7.61 -6.72
N ASP A 108 6.53 -7.06 -7.84
CA ASP A 108 7.99 -6.98 -8.11
C ASP A 108 8.47 -5.71 -8.84
N TYR A 109 7.59 -4.78 -9.18
CA TYR A 109 7.98 -3.54 -9.87
C TYR A 109 8.47 -2.44 -8.91
N GLU A 110 9.66 -1.89 -9.17
CA GLU A 110 10.24 -0.76 -8.41
C GLU A 110 10.55 0.43 -9.32
N ASP A 111 9.98 1.61 -9.02
CA ASP A 111 10.26 2.86 -9.74
C ASP A 111 9.69 4.10 -9.00
N GLU A 112 9.96 5.29 -9.52
CA GLU A 112 9.27 6.54 -9.16
C GLU A 112 8.49 7.07 -10.37
N VAL A 113 7.16 6.97 -10.33
CA VAL A 113 6.29 7.50 -11.37
C VAL A 113 5.98 8.98 -11.07
N LYS A 114 6.31 9.86 -12.02
CA LYS A 114 5.93 11.28 -11.98
C LYS A 114 4.70 11.54 -12.83
N LEU A 115 3.62 12.01 -12.23
CA LEU A 115 2.37 12.33 -12.92
C LEU A 115 1.73 13.58 -12.31
N ASN A 116 1.31 14.53 -13.16
CA ASN A 116 0.72 15.81 -12.73
C ASN A 116 1.56 16.57 -11.68
N GLY A 117 2.90 16.53 -11.81
CA GLY A 117 3.83 17.17 -10.86
C GLY A 117 3.93 16.47 -9.49
N ARG A 118 3.23 15.34 -9.30
CA ARG A 118 3.31 14.50 -8.10
C ARG A 118 4.19 13.29 -8.36
N LYS A 119 4.83 12.80 -7.30
CA LYS A 119 5.66 11.60 -7.31
C LYS A 119 4.89 10.47 -6.62
N ILE A 120 4.85 9.32 -7.27
CA ILE A 120 4.32 8.08 -6.72
C ILE A 120 5.47 7.09 -6.68
N LYS A 121 5.75 6.57 -5.49
CA LYS A 121 6.77 5.53 -5.33
C LYS A 121 6.13 4.17 -5.58
N CYS A 122 6.72 3.36 -6.44
CA CYS A 122 6.40 1.95 -6.59
C CYS A 122 7.45 1.14 -5.82
N THR A 123 7.02 0.18 -5.00
CA THR A 123 7.95 -0.64 -4.21
C THR A 123 7.46 -2.08 -4.16
N PRO A 124 8.32 -3.06 -4.50
CA PRO A 124 7.98 -4.47 -4.36
C PRO A 124 7.57 -4.83 -2.94
N LEU A 125 6.56 -5.68 -2.79
CA LEU A 125 6.01 -6.10 -1.51
C LEU A 125 7.09 -6.66 -0.58
N TRP A 126 7.93 -7.56 -1.10
CA TRP A 126 9.03 -8.15 -0.32
C TRP A 126 9.99 -7.07 0.22
N LYS A 127 10.32 -6.07 -0.60
CA LYS A 127 11.20 -4.96 -0.21
C LYS A 127 10.54 -4.07 0.83
N TRP A 128 9.24 -3.81 0.67
CA TRP A 128 8.47 -3.03 1.63
C TRP A 128 8.36 -3.74 2.99
N LEU A 129 8.14 -5.06 3.01
CA LEU A 129 8.09 -5.86 4.24
C LEU A 129 9.42 -5.80 5.01
N LEU A 130 10.55 -5.85 4.30
CA LEU A 130 11.88 -5.82 4.90
C LEU A 130 12.33 -4.42 5.37
N SER A 131 11.68 -3.34 4.91
CA SER A 131 12.09 -1.95 5.21
C SER A 131 12.01 -1.52 6.69
N VAL A 132 11.41 -2.35 7.55
CA VAL A 132 11.24 -2.07 8.97
C VAL A 132 12.56 -2.17 9.74
N SER A 133 13.44 -3.11 9.37
CA SER A 133 14.71 -3.34 10.09
C SER A 133 15.60 -2.10 10.07
N THR A 134 15.64 -1.38 8.94
CA THR A 134 16.48 -0.18 8.77
C THR A 134 15.97 1.04 9.55
N SER A 135 14.66 1.13 9.81
CA SER A 135 14.07 2.27 10.55
C SER A 135 14.20 2.11 12.06
N TYR A 136 14.24 0.87 12.57
CA TYR A 136 14.38 0.60 14.01
C TYR A 136 15.76 1.02 14.55
N ASP A 137 16.83 0.77 13.80
CA ASP A 137 18.19 1.20 14.17
C ASP A 137 18.34 2.73 14.18
N GLY A 138 17.59 3.44 13.33
CA GLY A 138 17.55 4.90 13.31
C GLY A 138 16.78 5.52 14.48
N ILE A 139 15.78 4.82 15.03
CA ILE A 139 15.01 5.27 16.19
C ILE A 139 15.84 5.09 17.47
N LYS A 140 16.53 3.95 17.66
CA LYS A 140 17.40 3.74 18.83
C LYS A 140 18.57 4.73 18.92
N ARG A 141 19.10 5.21 17.79
CA ARG A 141 20.22 6.18 17.78
C ARG A 141 19.83 7.61 18.18
N ARG A 142 18.54 7.94 18.28
CA ARG A 142 18.07 9.27 18.70
C ARG A 142 17.71 9.36 20.19
N GLU A 143 17.73 8.22 20.89
CA GLU A 143 17.43 8.10 22.32
C GLU A 143 18.68 7.77 23.16
N GLY A 144 19.88 7.89 22.58
CA GLY A 144 21.17 7.66 23.25
C GLY A 144 22.04 8.91 23.30
#